data_AF-A0A2J5P813-F1
#
_entry.id   AF-A0A2J5P813-F1
#
_cell.length_a   1.000
_cell.length_b   1.000
_cell.length_c   1.000
_cell.angle_alpha   90.00
_cell.angle_beta   90.00
_cell.angle_gamma   90.00
#
_symmetry.space_group_name_H-M   'P 1'
#
loop_
_entity.id
_entity.type
_entity.pdbx_description
1 polymer ?
#
loop_
_entity_poly.entity_id
_entity_poly.type
_entity_poly.pdbx_seq_one_letter_code
_entity_poly.pdbx_strand_id
1 'polypeptide(L)'
;MLNIKIIKRLCIVVLVFFSLVIRQGAGAEFSASFKGVDIQEFINTVSKNLNKTIIIDPAVHGTITVRSYDRLNDEQYYQFFLSVLDVYGFAVVDMKNGVLKVVRAKDAKTAAVPLASDAQPGKGDEVVARVVPVNNVPARDLVPLLRQLNDNAGVGSVVHYEPSNVLLMTGRAGVIKHLMEIVERVDKAGDR
;
A
#
# COMPACT_ATOMS: atom_id res chain seq x y z
N MET A 1 -62.77 3.99 -4.59
CA MET A 1 -61.99 3.19 -5.56
C MET A 1 -60.81 4.03 -6.03
N LEU A 2 -59.57 3.66 -5.70
CA LEU A 2 -58.39 4.48 -6.03
C LEU A 2 -58.00 4.27 -7.51
N ASN A 3 -57.69 5.36 -8.21
CA ASN A 3 -57.66 5.37 -9.68
C ASN A 3 -56.39 4.71 -10.25
N ILE A 4 -56.55 3.53 -10.88
CA ILE A 4 -55.48 2.73 -11.50
C ILE A 4 -54.61 3.53 -12.50
N LYS A 5 -55.16 4.56 -13.16
CA LYS A 5 -54.38 5.43 -14.06
C LYS A 5 -53.31 6.26 -13.33
N ILE A 6 -53.52 6.60 -12.05
CA ILE A 6 -52.55 7.36 -11.24
C ILE A 6 -51.36 6.46 -10.86
N ILE A 7 -51.64 5.24 -10.40
CA ILE A 7 -50.61 4.25 -10.03
C ILE A 7 -49.70 3.94 -11.23
N LYS A 8 -50.28 3.72 -12.42
CA LYS A 8 -49.49 3.47 -13.65
C LYS A 8 -48.60 4.66 -14.04
N ARG A 9 -49.06 5.91 -13.85
CA ARG A 9 -48.23 7.11 -14.13
C ARG A 9 -47.11 7.27 -13.10
N LEU A 10 -47.37 6.98 -11.83
CA LEU A 10 -46.36 7.05 -10.76
C LEU A 10 -45.22 6.05 -11.00
N CYS A 11 -45.53 4.79 -11.34
CA CYS A 11 -44.50 3.77 -11.61
C CYS A 11 -43.58 4.14 -12.79
N ILE A 12 -44.10 4.78 -13.84
CA ILE A 12 -43.29 5.20 -15.01
C ILE A 12 -42.30 6.29 -14.61
N VAL A 13 -42.71 7.27 -13.79
CA VAL A 13 -41.81 8.34 -13.31
C VAL A 13 -40.70 7.77 -12.42
N VAL A 14 -41.03 6.81 -11.53
CA VAL A 14 -40.02 6.14 -10.68
C VAL A 14 -39.02 5.32 -11.51
N LEU A 15 -39.47 4.62 -12.55
CA LEU A 15 -38.59 3.85 -13.44
C LEU A 15 -37.59 4.72 -14.23
N VAL A 16 -38.02 5.89 -14.68
CA VAL A 16 -37.13 6.85 -15.38
C VAL A 16 -36.16 7.53 -14.40
N PHE A 17 -36.56 7.79 -13.16
CA PHE A 17 -35.64 8.32 -12.15
C PHE A 17 -34.57 7.30 -11.71
N PHE A 18 -34.95 6.01 -11.60
CA PHE A 18 -34.02 4.96 -11.18
C PHE A 18 -32.95 4.65 -12.24
N SER A 19 -33.22 4.90 -13.53
CA SER A 19 -32.28 4.65 -14.61
C SER A 19 -31.16 5.71 -14.75
N LEU A 20 -31.24 6.83 -14.04
CA LEU A 20 -30.22 7.90 -14.09
C LEU A 20 -29.10 7.77 -13.04
N VAL A 21 -29.25 6.88 -12.05
CA VAL A 21 -28.33 6.78 -10.90
C VAL A 21 -27.10 5.89 -11.16
N ILE A 22 -27.15 5.02 -12.17
CA ILE A 22 -26.06 4.07 -12.48
C ILE A 22 -25.09 4.65 -13.52
N ARG A 23 -24.50 5.81 -13.20
CA ARG A 23 -23.23 6.22 -13.83
C ARG A 23 -22.11 5.43 -13.16
N GLN A 24 -21.82 4.25 -13.70
CA GLN A 24 -20.67 3.46 -13.28
C GLN A 24 -19.41 4.32 -13.47
N GLY A 25 -18.67 4.54 -12.38
CA GLY A 25 -17.37 5.19 -12.45
C GLY A 25 -16.40 4.27 -13.16
N ALA A 26 -16.23 4.46 -14.46
CA ALA A 26 -15.13 3.87 -15.21
C ALA A 26 -13.82 4.52 -14.73
N GLY A 27 -13.25 4.00 -13.64
CA GLY A 27 -11.92 4.34 -13.20
C GLY A 27 -10.91 4.02 -14.30
N ALA A 28 -9.83 4.80 -14.38
CA ALA A 28 -8.80 4.55 -15.39
C ALA A 28 -8.12 3.20 -15.12
N GLU A 29 -8.09 2.34 -16.13
CA GLU A 29 -7.45 1.03 -16.08
C GLU A 29 -6.10 1.08 -16.80
N PHE A 30 -5.01 0.91 -16.05
CA PHE A 30 -3.65 0.97 -16.55
C PHE A 30 -3.06 -0.43 -16.73
N SER A 31 -2.16 -0.57 -17.71
CA SER A 31 -1.25 -1.71 -17.81
C SER A 31 0.17 -1.21 -18.03
N ALA A 32 1.15 -1.88 -17.44
CA ALA A 32 2.56 -1.49 -17.47
C ALA A 32 3.40 -2.59 -18.11
N SER A 33 4.17 -2.27 -19.15
CA SER A 33 5.13 -3.20 -19.75
C SER A 33 6.35 -2.45 -20.25
N PHE A 34 7.41 -2.46 -19.45
CA PHE A 34 8.69 -1.81 -19.72
C PHE A 34 9.77 -2.89 -19.86
N LYS A 35 10.63 -2.79 -20.88
CA LYS A 35 11.70 -3.76 -21.13
C LYS A 35 12.97 -3.03 -21.55
N GLY A 36 13.97 -3.04 -20.70
CA GLY A 36 15.24 -2.35 -20.95
C GLY A 36 15.12 -0.83 -21.01
N VAL A 37 14.14 -0.25 -20.29
CA VAL A 37 13.84 1.19 -20.32
C VAL A 37 14.61 1.91 -19.22
N ASP A 38 15.03 3.16 -19.43
CA ASP A 38 15.67 3.94 -18.37
C ASP A 38 14.69 4.27 -17.22
N ILE A 39 15.16 4.20 -15.97
CA ILE A 39 14.33 4.45 -14.80
C ILE A 39 13.71 5.86 -14.78
N GLN A 40 14.38 6.87 -15.34
CA GLN A 40 13.85 8.23 -15.43
C GLN A 40 12.70 8.29 -16.44
N GLU A 41 12.80 7.56 -17.56
CA GLU A 41 11.72 7.44 -18.55
C GLU A 41 10.50 6.68 -17.98
N PHE A 42 10.74 5.64 -17.18
CA PHE A 42 9.69 4.96 -16.40
C PHE A 42 8.96 5.92 -15.45
N ILE A 43 9.72 6.63 -14.59
CA ILE A 43 9.15 7.62 -13.65
C ILE A 43 8.37 8.70 -14.40
N ASN A 44 8.90 9.20 -15.53
CA ASN A 44 8.24 10.22 -16.36
C ASN A 44 6.97 9.73 -17.07
N THR A 45 6.87 8.44 -17.37
CA THR A 45 5.66 7.84 -17.95
C THR A 45 4.59 7.69 -16.88
N VAL A 46 4.97 7.14 -15.72
CA VAL A 46 4.04 6.92 -14.59
C VAL A 46 3.54 8.24 -14.00
N SER A 47 4.40 9.26 -13.86
CA SER A 47 4.04 10.57 -13.31
C SER A 47 2.96 11.27 -14.13
N LYS A 48 3.06 11.21 -15.47
CA LYS A 48 2.05 11.71 -16.41
C LYS A 48 0.73 10.96 -16.27
N ASN A 49 0.78 9.63 -16.22
CA ASN A 49 -0.42 8.80 -16.08
C ASN A 49 -1.17 9.06 -14.76
N LEU A 50 -0.44 9.27 -13.65
CA LEU A 50 -0.99 9.58 -12.34
C LEU A 50 -1.31 11.07 -12.11
N ASN A 51 -1.02 11.97 -13.07
CA ASN A 51 -1.05 13.43 -12.89
C ASN A 51 -0.31 13.91 -11.62
N LYS A 52 0.86 13.32 -11.31
CA LYS A 52 1.71 13.71 -10.18
C LYS A 52 2.95 14.44 -10.65
N THR A 53 3.26 15.57 -10.01
CA THR A 53 4.57 16.23 -10.17
C THR A 53 5.61 15.43 -9.39
N ILE A 54 6.68 14.98 -10.08
CA ILE A 54 7.76 14.21 -9.47
C ILE A 54 9.11 14.91 -9.72
N ILE A 55 9.89 15.09 -8.66
CA ILE A 55 11.29 15.52 -8.70
C ILE A 55 12.16 14.27 -8.62
N ILE A 56 12.99 14.05 -9.64
CA ILE A 56 13.94 12.93 -9.67
C ILE A 56 15.28 13.43 -9.12
N ASP A 57 15.82 12.77 -8.10
CA ASP A 57 17.16 13.09 -7.60
C ASP A 57 18.22 12.74 -8.67
N PRO A 58 19.24 13.59 -8.91
CA PRO A 58 20.25 13.33 -9.95
C PRO A 58 20.98 12.01 -9.79
N ALA A 59 20.92 11.39 -8.60
CA ALA A 59 21.54 10.10 -8.35
C ALA A 59 20.72 8.88 -8.82
N VAL A 60 19.49 9.07 -9.31
CA VAL A 60 18.60 8.00 -9.79
C VAL A 60 18.91 7.65 -11.25
N HIS A 61 19.57 6.51 -11.44
CA HIS A 61 19.95 5.97 -12.74
C HIS A 61 19.77 4.45 -12.75
N GLY A 62 19.55 3.87 -13.91
CA GLY A 62 19.50 2.42 -14.09
C GLY A 62 18.47 2.01 -15.13
N THR A 63 18.51 0.73 -15.51
CA THR A 63 17.64 0.17 -16.53
C THR A 63 16.62 -0.75 -15.87
N ILE A 64 15.33 -0.50 -16.11
CA ILE A 64 14.22 -1.26 -15.55
C ILE A 64 13.59 -2.20 -16.60
N THR A 65 13.12 -3.33 -16.11
CA THR A 65 12.23 -4.25 -16.84
C THR A 65 11.13 -4.70 -15.87
N VAL A 66 9.88 -4.44 -16.22
CA VAL A 66 8.71 -4.84 -15.43
C VAL A 66 7.48 -5.03 -16.33
N ARG A 67 6.62 -5.98 -15.98
CA ARG A 67 5.39 -6.27 -16.72
C ARG A 67 4.24 -6.58 -15.75
N SER A 68 3.15 -5.84 -15.86
CA SER A 68 1.84 -6.21 -15.31
C SER A 68 1.10 -7.08 -16.34
N TYR A 69 0.39 -8.09 -15.84
CA TYR A 69 -0.53 -8.91 -16.63
C TYR A 69 -1.98 -8.44 -16.44
N ASP A 70 -2.30 -7.92 -15.27
CA ASP A 70 -3.62 -7.42 -14.91
C ASP A 70 -3.73 -5.90 -15.16
N ARG A 71 -4.98 -5.45 -15.29
CA ARG A 71 -5.33 -4.03 -15.31
C ARG A 71 -5.36 -3.48 -13.88
N LEU A 72 -4.69 -2.36 -13.67
CA LEU A 72 -4.56 -1.71 -12.37
C LEU A 72 -5.38 -0.42 -12.36
N ASN A 73 -6.14 -0.15 -11.30
CA ASN A 73 -6.73 1.18 -11.07
C ASN A 73 -5.67 2.20 -10.61
N ASP A 74 -6.02 3.48 -10.45
CA ASP A 74 -5.08 4.55 -10.03
C ASP A 74 -4.28 4.20 -8.75
N GLU A 75 -4.94 3.67 -7.72
CA GLU A 75 -4.30 3.31 -6.44
C GLU A 75 -3.35 2.14 -6.59
N GLN A 76 -3.78 1.09 -7.30
CA GLN A 76 -2.98 -0.10 -7.61
C GLN A 76 -1.78 0.25 -8.50
N TYR A 77 -1.96 1.17 -9.46
CA TYR A 77 -0.91 1.65 -10.34
C TYR A 77 0.14 2.47 -9.58
N TYR A 78 -0.28 3.27 -8.59
CA TYR A 78 0.63 3.95 -7.67
C TYR A 78 1.36 2.96 -6.75
N GLN A 79 0.69 1.96 -6.17
CA GLN A 79 1.36 0.94 -5.34
C GLN A 79 2.34 0.08 -6.15
N PHE A 80 2.02 -0.23 -7.41
CA PHE A 80 2.93 -0.88 -8.34
C PHE A 80 4.17 -0.01 -8.61
N PHE A 81 4.00 1.30 -8.82
CA PHE A 81 5.11 2.24 -8.97
C PHE A 81 6.04 2.29 -7.75
N LEU A 82 5.47 2.36 -6.54
CA LEU A 82 6.26 2.29 -5.30
C LEU A 82 7.04 0.98 -5.19
N SER A 83 6.38 -0.15 -5.47
CA SER A 83 6.99 -1.48 -5.41
C SER A 83 8.12 -1.66 -6.43
N VAL A 84 7.98 -1.13 -7.64
CA VAL A 84 9.04 -1.16 -8.64
C VAL A 84 10.24 -0.32 -8.19
N LEU A 85 10.02 0.89 -7.65
CA LEU A 85 11.14 1.69 -7.17
C LEU A 85 11.89 1.01 -6.03
N ASP A 86 11.19 0.40 -5.07
CA ASP A 86 11.80 -0.32 -3.94
C ASP A 86 12.70 -1.49 -4.39
N VAL A 87 12.22 -2.31 -5.33
CA VAL A 87 12.99 -3.43 -5.92
C VAL A 87 14.31 -2.97 -6.57
N TYR A 88 14.32 -1.79 -7.21
CA TYR A 88 15.52 -1.22 -7.82
C TYR A 88 16.36 -0.38 -6.84
N GLY A 89 16.00 -0.35 -5.55
CA GLY A 89 16.76 0.37 -4.52
C GLY A 89 16.52 1.88 -4.54
N PHE A 90 15.31 2.31 -4.87
CA PHE A 90 14.81 3.69 -4.83
C PHE A 90 13.57 3.78 -3.96
N ALA A 91 13.21 4.97 -3.49
CA ALA A 91 11.91 5.19 -2.86
C ALA A 91 11.38 6.58 -3.16
N VAL A 92 10.08 6.75 -2.89
CA VAL A 92 9.34 8.00 -3.07
C VAL A 92 9.15 8.67 -1.71
N VAL A 93 9.37 9.98 -1.66
CA VAL A 93 9.19 10.81 -0.47
C VAL A 93 8.22 11.94 -0.82
N ASP A 94 7.12 12.05 -0.09
CA ASP A 94 6.17 13.15 -0.22
C ASP A 94 6.78 14.48 0.25
N MET A 95 6.67 15.53 -0.58
CA MET A 95 7.08 16.89 -0.23
C MET A 95 5.88 17.75 0.17
N LYS A 96 6.16 18.84 0.92
CA LYS A 96 5.18 19.80 1.43
C LYS A 96 4.53 20.64 0.31
N ASN A 97 3.61 20.03 -0.44
CA ASN A 97 2.76 20.58 -1.52
C ASN A 97 2.13 19.48 -2.39
N GLY A 98 2.37 18.18 -2.12
CA GLY A 98 1.89 17.08 -2.96
C GLY A 98 2.78 16.78 -4.18
N VAL A 99 3.97 17.38 -4.24
CA VAL A 99 5.06 16.95 -5.13
C VAL A 99 5.73 15.71 -4.52
N LEU A 100 6.05 14.72 -5.35
CA LEU A 100 6.80 13.54 -4.94
C LEU A 100 8.29 13.74 -5.25
N LYS A 101 9.20 13.21 -4.42
CA LYS A 101 10.63 13.13 -4.72
C LYS A 101 11.07 11.67 -4.81
N VAL A 102 11.73 11.27 -5.90
CA VAL A 102 12.38 9.95 -6.01
C VAL A 102 13.85 10.08 -5.63
N VAL A 103 14.31 9.24 -4.71
CA VAL A 103 15.68 9.18 -4.16
C VAL A 103 16.13 7.72 -4.07
N ARG A 104 17.43 7.43 -3.88
CA ARG A 104 17.87 6.05 -3.62
C ARG A 104 17.37 5.59 -2.25
N ALA A 105 16.97 4.34 -2.10
CA ALA A 105 16.41 3.77 -0.87
C ALA A 105 17.35 3.94 0.35
N LYS A 106 18.67 3.93 0.16
CA LYS A 106 19.63 4.22 1.25
C LYS A 106 19.56 5.68 1.77
N ASP A 107 19.27 6.62 0.87
CA ASP A 107 19.08 8.04 1.17
C ASP A 107 17.62 8.30 1.58
N ALA A 108 16.72 7.37 1.22
CA ALA A 108 15.32 7.40 1.53
C ALA A 108 14.95 6.76 2.87
N LYS A 109 15.76 5.84 3.42
CA LYS A 109 15.53 4.90 4.56
C LYS A 109 14.92 5.48 5.85
N THR A 110 14.75 6.78 5.89
CA THR A 110 13.61 7.51 6.48
C THR A 110 12.20 7.01 6.05
N ALA A 111 12.07 6.13 5.04
CA ALA A 111 10.90 5.46 4.44
C ALA A 111 11.41 4.38 3.43
N ALA A 112 10.70 3.35 2.97
CA ALA A 112 9.45 2.66 3.33
C ALA A 112 9.61 1.15 2.97
N VAL A 113 8.60 0.28 3.17
CA VAL A 113 8.68 -1.19 2.90
C VAL A 113 7.29 -1.78 2.50
N PRO A 114 7.18 -2.79 1.59
CA PRO A 114 5.92 -3.32 1.05
C PRO A 114 5.01 -4.10 2.03
N LEU A 115 3.71 -3.80 2.06
CA LEU A 115 2.74 -4.27 3.08
C LEU A 115 2.09 -5.65 2.81
N ALA A 116 2.38 -6.63 3.66
CA ALA A 116 1.65 -7.89 3.82
C ALA A 116 0.38 -7.76 4.69
N SER A 117 -0.50 -8.75 4.57
CA SER A 117 -1.81 -8.83 5.24
C SER A 117 -2.16 -10.28 5.63
N ASP A 118 -3.30 -10.50 6.30
CA ASP A 118 -3.74 -11.85 6.70
C ASP A 118 -4.07 -12.75 5.50
N ALA A 119 -4.56 -12.16 4.41
CA ALA A 119 -4.80 -12.88 3.15
C ALA A 119 -3.50 -13.20 2.39
N GLN A 120 -2.48 -12.35 2.51
CA GLN A 120 -1.18 -12.48 1.83
C GLN A 120 -0.04 -12.18 2.82
N PRO A 121 0.37 -13.17 3.63
CA PRO A 121 1.39 -12.99 4.67
C PRO A 121 2.84 -13.02 4.16
N GLY A 122 3.06 -13.17 2.85
CA GLY A 122 4.34 -13.50 2.24
C GLY A 122 4.73 -14.99 2.42
N LYS A 123 5.85 -15.42 1.84
CA LYS A 123 6.36 -16.80 1.95
C LYS A 123 7.85 -16.87 2.31
N GLY A 124 8.16 -17.71 3.29
CA GLY A 124 9.55 -18.04 3.67
C GLY A 124 10.37 -16.81 4.05
N ASP A 125 11.42 -16.56 3.27
CA ASP A 125 12.39 -15.48 3.50
C ASP A 125 12.06 -14.15 2.78
N GLU A 126 10.90 -14.05 2.14
CA GLU A 126 10.40 -12.81 1.50
C GLU A 126 10.31 -11.66 2.51
N VAL A 127 10.91 -10.50 2.20
CA VAL A 127 10.86 -9.33 3.08
C VAL A 127 9.53 -8.60 2.89
N VAL A 128 8.75 -8.55 3.96
CA VAL A 128 7.43 -7.89 4.01
C VAL A 128 7.35 -6.93 5.19
N ALA A 129 6.60 -5.85 5.02
CA ALA A 129 6.08 -5.01 6.08
C ALA A 129 4.71 -5.51 6.54
N ARG A 130 4.26 -5.17 7.74
CA ARG A 130 2.91 -5.46 8.20
C ARG A 130 2.50 -4.42 9.23
N VAL A 131 1.28 -3.88 9.08
CA VAL A 131 0.66 -3.02 10.09
C VAL A 131 -0.24 -3.91 10.94
N VAL A 132 0.01 -3.94 12.24
CA VAL A 132 -0.74 -4.75 13.21
C VAL A 132 -1.29 -3.82 14.30
N PRO A 133 -2.62 -3.68 14.45
CA PRO A 133 -3.22 -2.98 15.58
C PRO A 133 -3.05 -3.79 16.87
N VAL A 134 -2.81 -3.09 17.98
CA VAL A 134 -2.77 -3.65 19.33
C VAL A 134 -3.90 -2.98 20.12
N ASN A 135 -4.72 -3.74 20.85
CA ASN A 135 -6.00 -3.24 21.38
C ASN A 135 -5.98 -3.01 22.89
N ASN A 136 -5.29 -3.89 23.62
CA ASN A 136 -5.38 -4.02 25.07
C ASN A 136 -4.08 -3.60 25.77
N VAL A 137 -2.94 -3.66 25.06
CA VAL A 137 -1.61 -3.32 25.58
C VAL A 137 -1.01 -2.15 24.78
N PRO A 138 -0.22 -1.24 25.39
CA PRO A 138 0.49 -0.20 24.65
C PRO A 138 1.51 -0.82 23.68
N ALA A 139 1.37 -0.54 22.37
CA ALA A 139 2.21 -1.10 21.32
C ALA A 139 3.72 -0.84 21.57
N ARG A 140 4.05 0.33 22.12
CA ARG A 140 5.42 0.74 22.48
C ARG A 140 6.12 -0.21 23.46
N ASP A 141 5.38 -0.85 24.37
CA ASP A 141 5.93 -1.72 25.42
C ASP A 141 6.38 -3.08 24.84
N LEU A 142 5.80 -3.46 23.69
CA LEU A 142 6.16 -4.66 22.93
C LEU A 142 7.42 -4.45 22.05
N VAL A 143 7.72 -3.21 21.65
CA VAL A 143 8.79 -2.91 20.68
C VAL A 143 10.18 -3.43 21.07
N PRO A 144 10.66 -3.31 22.33
CA PRO A 144 12.00 -3.80 22.69
C PRO A 144 12.15 -5.31 22.45
N LEU A 145 11.14 -6.11 22.82
CA LEU A 145 11.14 -7.56 22.63
C LEU A 145 11.03 -7.93 21.15
N LEU A 146 10.07 -7.35 20.43
CA LEU A 146 9.85 -7.64 19.01
C LEU A 146 11.05 -7.23 18.16
N ARG A 147 11.71 -6.11 18.49
CA ARG A 147 12.95 -5.68 17.84
C ARG A 147 14.07 -6.69 18.06
N GLN A 148 14.33 -7.13 19.30
CA GLN A 148 15.36 -8.14 19.57
C GLN A 148 15.13 -9.44 18.77
N LEU A 149 13.88 -9.90 18.66
CA LEU A 149 13.52 -11.09 17.89
C LEU A 149 13.70 -10.90 16.38
N ASN A 150 13.40 -9.70 15.86
CA ASN A 150 13.55 -9.37 14.44
C ASN A 150 15.03 -9.13 14.06
N ASP A 151 15.80 -8.48 14.93
CA ASP A 151 17.23 -8.22 14.76
C ASP A 151 18.04 -9.53 14.77
N ASN A 152 17.66 -10.50 15.62
CA ASN A 152 18.20 -11.86 15.59
C ASN A 152 17.92 -12.59 14.26
N ALA A 153 16.87 -12.21 13.54
CA ALA A 153 16.65 -12.70 12.17
C ALA A 153 17.49 -11.94 11.13
N GLY A 154 17.92 -10.72 11.40
CA GLY A 154 18.95 -9.97 10.66
C GLY A 154 18.48 -9.10 9.50
N VAL A 155 17.21 -9.14 9.11
CA VAL A 155 16.64 -8.25 8.08
C VAL A 155 15.26 -7.78 8.53
N GLY A 156 15.13 -6.47 8.75
CA GLY A 156 13.85 -5.86 9.14
C GLY A 156 13.98 -4.63 10.04
N SER A 157 12.85 -4.17 10.59
CA SER A 157 12.71 -3.16 11.62
C SER A 157 11.35 -3.30 12.33
N VAL A 158 11.27 -2.91 13.60
CA VAL A 158 9.99 -2.81 14.33
C VAL A 158 9.85 -1.42 14.94
N VAL A 159 8.76 -0.74 14.57
CA VAL A 159 8.37 0.59 15.06
C VAL A 159 6.90 0.59 15.47
N HIS A 160 6.56 1.44 16.44
CA HIS A 160 5.17 1.70 16.84
C HIS A 160 4.75 3.08 16.33
N TYR A 161 3.45 3.29 16.17
CA TYR A 161 2.85 4.59 15.90
C TYR A 161 1.77 4.87 16.95
N GLU A 162 2.16 5.67 17.95
CA GLU A 162 1.38 5.97 19.17
C GLU A 162 -0.06 6.48 18.88
N PRO A 163 -0.32 7.38 17.91
CA PRO A 163 -1.67 7.96 17.72
C PRO A 163 -2.77 6.97 17.33
N SER A 164 -2.43 5.76 16.88
CA SER A 164 -3.40 4.71 16.57
C SER A 164 -3.05 3.34 17.16
N ASN A 165 -2.13 3.28 18.12
CA ASN A 165 -1.63 2.05 18.77
C ASN A 165 -1.30 0.89 17.81
N VAL A 166 -0.66 1.19 16.67
CA VAL A 166 -0.24 0.17 15.68
C VAL A 166 1.25 -0.10 15.73
N LEU A 167 1.62 -1.34 15.39
CA LEU A 167 2.98 -1.76 15.09
C LEU A 167 3.17 -1.85 13.57
N LEU A 168 4.21 -1.19 13.04
CA LEU A 168 4.73 -1.46 11.71
C LEU A 168 5.97 -2.35 11.87
N MET A 169 5.83 -3.60 11.45
CA MET A 169 6.89 -4.60 11.49
C MET A 169 7.36 -4.90 10.08
N THR A 170 8.66 -4.81 9.82
CA THR A 170 9.27 -5.15 8.54
C THR A 170 10.30 -6.26 8.75
N GLY A 171 10.35 -7.24 7.86
CA GLY A 171 11.25 -8.38 7.98
C GLY A 171 10.80 -9.59 7.17
N ARG A 172 11.44 -10.73 7.35
CA ARG A 172 11.11 -11.93 6.57
C ARG A 172 9.74 -12.50 6.94
N ALA A 173 8.95 -12.95 5.96
CA ALA A 173 7.56 -13.37 6.12
C ALA A 173 7.36 -14.43 7.23
N GLY A 174 8.25 -15.43 7.30
CA GLY A 174 8.24 -16.42 8.38
C GLY A 174 8.47 -15.82 9.78
N VAL A 175 9.32 -14.80 9.88
CA VAL A 175 9.61 -14.07 11.13
C VAL A 175 8.43 -13.18 11.51
N ILE A 176 7.91 -12.40 10.56
CA ILE A 176 6.73 -11.55 10.75
C ILE A 176 5.52 -12.35 11.24
N LYS A 177 5.31 -13.56 10.69
CA LYS A 177 4.27 -14.47 11.18
C LYS A 177 4.44 -14.82 12.66
N HIS A 178 5.64 -15.20 13.10
CA HIS A 178 5.90 -15.50 14.51
C HIS A 178 5.81 -14.27 15.42
N LEU A 179 6.23 -13.09 14.95
CA LEU A 179 6.05 -11.85 15.70
C LEU A 179 4.56 -11.53 15.91
N MET A 180 3.69 -11.76 14.92
CA MET A 180 2.24 -11.64 15.13
C MET A 180 1.69 -12.62 16.17
N GLU A 181 2.09 -13.89 16.11
CA GLU A 181 1.65 -14.91 17.08
C GLU A 181 2.01 -14.52 18.52
N ILE A 182 3.11 -13.79 18.72
CA ILE A 182 3.51 -13.22 20.01
C ILE A 182 2.65 -12.00 20.37
N VAL A 183 2.48 -11.04 19.45
CA VAL A 183 1.64 -9.85 19.66
C VAL A 183 0.21 -10.24 20.04
N GLU A 184 -0.43 -11.14 19.29
CA GLU A 184 -1.78 -11.62 19.60
C GLU A 184 -1.89 -12.25 20.99
N ARG A 185 -0.89 -13.02 21.42
CA ARG A 185 -0.91 -13.68 22.74
C ARG A 185 -0.76 -12.68 23.88
N VAL A 186 0.10 -11.67 23.72
CA VAL A 186 0.29 -10.63 24.74
C VAL A 186 -0.90 -9.66 24.77
N ASP A 187 -1.46 -9.29 23.61
CA ASP A 187 -2.66 -8.45 23.52
C ASP A 187 -3.86 -9.16 24.19
N LYS A 188 -4.07 -10.46 23.94
CA LYS A 188 -5.10 -11.27 24.61
C LYS A 188 -4.82 -11.50 26.11
N ALA A 189 -3.59 -11.32 26.59
CA ALA A 189 -3.26 -11.43 28.00
C ALA A 189 -3.50 -10.11 28.77
N GLY A 190 -3.45 -8.95 28.11
CA GLY A 190 -3.77 -7.65 28.69
C GLY A 190 -5.26 -7.33 28.83
N ASP A 191 -6.14 -8.19 28.31
CA ASP A 191 -7.61 -8.14 28.45
C ASP A 191 -8.11 -8.71 29.80
N ARG A 192 -7.21 -8.88 30.79
CA ARG A 192 -7.46 -9.56 32.08
C ARG A 192 -6.77 -8.86 33.24
#